data_AF-B7Z8W4-F1
#
_entry.id   AF-B7Z8W4-F1
#
_cell.length_a   1.000
_cell.length_b   1.000
_cell.length_c   1.000
_cell.angle_alpha   90.00
_cell.angle_beta   90.00
_cell.angle_gamma   90.00
#
_symmetry.space_group_name_H-M   'P 1'
#
loop_
_entity.id
_entity.type
_entity.pdbx_description
1 polymer ?
#
loop_
_entity_poly.entity_id
_entity_poly.type
_entity_poly.pdbx_seq_one_letter_code
_entity_poly.pdbx_strand_id
1 'polypeptide(L)'
;MAGSSEEAPDYGRGVVIMDDWPGYDLNLFTYPQHYYGDLEYVLIPHGIIVDRIERLAKDIMKDIGYSDIMVLCVLKGGYKFCADLVEHLKNISRNSDRFVSMKVDFIRLKSYRNDQSMGEMQIIGGDDLSTLAGKNVLIVEVSWHFLFHTWRLKESNGEF
;
A
#
# COMPACT_ATOMS: atom_id res chain seq x y z
N MET A 1 -16.73 35.21 21.22
CA MET A 1 -15.67 34.77 20.30
C MET A 1 -15.26 33.38 20.74
N ALA A 2 -15.80 32.35 20.10
CA ALA A 2 -15.45 30.97 20.42
C ALA A 2 -14.15 30.65 19.66
N GLY A 3 -13.06 30.45 20.40
CA GLY A 3 -11.81 29.97 19.83
C GLY A 3 -12.03 28.54 19.34
N SER A 4 -11.93 28.34 18.03
CA SER A 4 -11.74 27.02 17.45
C SER A 4 -10.39 26.50 17.94
N SER A 5 -10.42 25.52 18.85
CA SER A 5 -9.26 24.71 19.17
C SER A 5 -8.87 23.94 17.92
N GLU A 6 -7.79 24.34 17.25
CA GLU A 6 -7.15 23.51 16.23
C GLU A 6 -6.61 22.25 16.91
N GLU A 7 -7.33 21.14 16.75
CA GLU A 7 -6.84 19.83 17.16
C GLU A 7 -5.60 19.48 16.33
N ALA A 8 -4.58 18.94 16.98
CA ALA A 8 -3.36 18.52 16.31
C ALA A 8 -3.69 17.49 15.21
N PRO A 9 -3.03 17.56 14.03
CA PRO A 9 -3.31 16.64 12.94
C PRO A 9 -3.00 15.20 13.35
N ASP A 10 -3.94 14.29 13.04
CA ASP A 10 -3.76 12.85 13.24
C ASP A 10 -2.83 12.27 12.17
N TYR A 11 -1.55 12.08 12.53
CA TYR A 11 -0.54 11.49 11.66
C TYR A 11 -0.79 10.00 11.33
N GLY A 12 -1.68 9.32 12.08
CA GLY A 12 -2.07 7.94 11.82
C GLY A 12 -2.83 7.78 10.50
N ARG A 13 -3.49 8.85 10.03
CA ARG A 13 -4.19 8.89 8.73
C ARG A 13 -3.24 8.92 7.53
N GLY A 14 -1.95 9.17 7.76
CA GLY A 14 -0.96 9.32 6.69
C GLY A 14 -1.14 10.61 5.88
N VAL A 15 -0.79 10.57 4.60
CA VAL A 15 -0.97 11.71 3.68
C VAL A 15 -2.44 11.82 3.31
N VAL A 16 -3.09 12.90 3.72
CA VAL A 16 -4.52 13.10 3.45
C VAL A 16 -4.67 13.82 2.11
N ILE A 17 -5.30 13.15 1.15
CA ILE A 17 -5.69 13.73 -0.15
C ILE A 17 -7.15 14.14 -0.02
N MET A 18 -7.45 15.41 -0.30
CA MET A 18 -8.81 15.94 -0.25
C MET A 18 -9.61 15.52 -1.48
N ASP A 19 -10.94 15.47 -1.36
CA ASP A 19 -11.82 15.07 -2.47
C ASP A 19 -11.82 16.09 -3.62
N ASP A 20 -11.47 17.35 -3.36
CA ASP A 20 -11.34 18.43 -4.33
C ASP A 20 -9.94 18.52 -4.95
N TRP A 21 -9.04 17.58 -4.65
CA TRP A 21 -7.69 17.56 -5.19
C TRP A 21 -7.70 17.29 -6.70
N PRO A 22 -7.24 18.24 -7.53
CA PRO A 22 -7.32 18.12 -9.00
C PRO A 22 -6.31 17.14 -9.60
N GLY A 23 -5.37 16.62 -8.81
CA GLY A 23 -4.25 15.84 -9.32
C GLY A 23 -3.21 16.70 -10.06
N TYR A 24 -2.24 16.01 -10.66
CA TYR A 24 -1.22 16.64 -11.49
C TYR A 24 -1.44 16.32 -12.98
N ASP A 25 -1.12 17.29 -13.83
CA ASP A 25 -1.17 17.13 -15.29
C ASP A 25 -0.17 16.06 -15.76
N LEU A 26 -0.65 15.11 -16.57
CA LEU A 26 0.13 14.03 -17.16
C LEU A 26 1.31 14.53 -18.01
N ASN A 27 1.17 15.69 -18.66
CA ASN A 27 2.20 16.26 -19.53
C ASN A 27 3.46 16.71 -18.78
N LEU A 28 3.37 16.84 -17.45
CA LEU A 28 4.50 17.19 -16.58
C LEU A 28 5.32 15.97 -16.16
N PHE A 29 4.88 14.76 -16.49
CA PHE A 29 5.50 13.51 -16.06
C PHE A 29 5.77 12.57 -17.23
N THR A 30 6.70 11.64 -17.02
CA THR A 30 6.93 10.52 -17.94
C THR A 30 6.10 9.32 -17.50
N TYR A 31 5.34 8.73 -18.42
CA TYR A 31 4.58 7.51 -18.18
C TYR A 31 4.58 6.61 -19.44
N PRO A 32 4.23 5.32 -19.33
CA PRO A 32 4.28 4.41 -20.46
C PRO A 32 3.40 4.87 -21.62
N GLN A 33 3.99 4.96 -22.82
CA GLN A 33 3.34 5.54 -24.00
C GLN A 33 2.08 4.80 -24.45
N HIS A 34 1.96 3.51 -24.13
CA HIS A 34 0.77 2.72 -24.48
C HIS A 34 -0.47 3.06 -23.64
N TYR A 35 -0.35 3.93 -22.64
CA TYR A 35 -1.48 4.49 -21.88
C TYR A 35 -1.84 5.92 -22.29
N TYR A 36 -1.25 6.44 -23.36
CA TYR A 36 -1.52 7.80 -23.83
C TYR A 36 -3.00 7.93 -24.24
N GLY A 37 -3.72 8.84 -23.59
CA GLY A 37 -5.17 9.02 -23.78
C GLY A 37 -6.06 8.19 -22.83
N ASP A 38 -5.51 7.21 -22.12
CA ASP A 38 -6.28 6.32 -21.23
C ASP A 38 -6.35 6.80 -19.77
N LEU A 39 -5.57 7.83 -19.45
CA LEU A 39 -5.38 8.39 -18.12
C LEU A 39 -5.83 9.86 -18.11
N GLU A 40 -6.46 10.29 -17.01
CA GLU A 40 -6.97 11.66 -16.86
C GLU A 40 -5.95 12.59 -16.19
N TYR A 41 -5.38 12.17 -15.06
CA TYR A 41 -4.39 12.91 -14.29
C TYR A 41 -3.55 11.97 -13.43
N VAL A 42 -2.42 12.47 -12.93
CA VAL A 42 -1.60 11.77 -11.92
C VAL A 42 -2.10 12.16 -10.54
N LEU A 43 -2.69 11.22 -9.80
CA LEU A 43 -3.17 11.51 -8.45
C LEU A 43 -2.02 11.62 -7.43
N ILE A 44 -1.09 10.67 -7.46
CA ILE A 44 0.10 10.63 -6.60
C ILE A 44 1.32 10.29 -7.46
N PRO A 45 2.28 11.21 -7.62
CA PRO A 45 3.53 10.94 -8.31
C PRO A 45 4.34 9.86 -7.61
N HIS A 46 5.09 9.08 -8.40
CA HIS A 46 5.95 8.00 -7.89
C HIS A 46 6.92 8.46 -6.79
N GLY A 47 7.53 9.65 -6.93
CA GLY A 47 8.46 10.18 -5.92
C GLY A 47 7.81 10.35 -4.54
N ILE A 48 6.60 10.89 -4.49
CA ILE A 48 5.86 11.08 -3.22
C ILE A 48 5.53 9.73 -2.56
N ILE A 49 5.22 8.70 -3.37
CA ILE A 49 4.99 7.35 -2.88
C ILE A 49 6.26 6.81 -2.23
N VAL A 50 7.41 6.91 -2.89
CA VAL A 50 8.70 6.45 -2.36
C VAL A 50 9.08 7.18 -1.08
N ASP A 51 8.95 8.51 -1.04
CA ASP A 51 9.22 9.31 0.16
C ASP A 51 8.34 8.89 1.34
N ARG A 52 7.06 8.60 1.06
CA ARG A 52 6.14 8.14 2.10
C ARG A 52 6.47 6.73 2.57
N ILE A 53 6.85 5.82 1.66
CA ILE A 53 7.30 4.47 2.00
C ILE A 53 8.56 4.54 2.88
N GLU A 54 9.51 5.42 2.58
CA GLU A 54 10.70 5.60 3.41
C GLU A 54 10.32 6.00 4.84
N ARG A 55 9.37 6.93 4.99
CA ARG A 55 8.88 7.32 6.32
C ARG A 55 8.17 6.17 7.04
N LEU A 56 7.31 5.43 6.33
CA LEU A 56 6.63 4.25 6.89
C LEU A 56 7.62 3.19 7.35
N ALA A 57 8.69 2.93 6.58
CA ALA A 57 9.75 2.01 6.96
C ALA A 57 10.45 2.43 8.25
N LYS A 58 10.73 3.74 8.43
CA LYS A 58 11.30 4.28 9.67
C LYS A 58 10.36 4.12 10.86
N ASP A 59 9.06 4.37 10.66
CA ASP A 59 8.05 4.21 11.71
C ASP A 59 7.93 2.72 12.12
N ILE A 60 7.87 1.80 11.16
CA ILE A 60 7.87 0.34 11.41
C ILE A 60 9.14 -0.10 12.15
N MET A 61 10.33 0.32 11.71
CA MET A 61 11.60 -0.03 12.38
C MET A 61 11.70 0.55 13.80
N LYS A 62 10.98 1.63 14.10
CA LYS A 62 10.92 2.18 15.45
C LYS A 62 10.08 1.29 16.36
N ASP A 63 8.98 0.75 15.85
CA ASP A 63 8.00 0.01 16.64
C ASP A 63 8.35 -1.48 16.80
N ILE A 64 8.84 -2.13 15.73
CA ILE A 64 9.10 -3.58 15.70
C ILE A 64 10.56 -3.97 15.41
N GLY A 65 11.48 -3.01 15.39
CA GLY A 65 12.86 -3.21 14.93
C GLY A 65 13.81 -4.00 15.84
N TYR A 66 13.30 -4.68 16.87
CA TYR A 66 14.09 -5.52 17.80
C TYR A 66 13.73 -7.01 17.72
N SER A 67 12.87 -7.41 16.79
CA SER A 67 12.42 -8.79 16.65
C SER A 67 12.36 -9.19 15.18
N ASP A 68 12.42 -10.49 14.92
CA ASP A 68 12.25 -11.03 13.57
C ASP A 68 10.85 -10.70 13.05
N ILE A 69 10.79 -10.26 11.79
CA ILE A 69 9.56 -9.86 11.11
C ILE A 69 9.30 -10.80 9.93
N MET A 70 8.06 -11.28 9.84
CA MET A 70 7.54 -11.95 8.65
C MET A 70 6.65 -10.98 7.87
N VAL A 71 7.12 -10.54 6.72
CA VAL A 71 6.38 -9.67 5.80
C VAL A 71 5.46 -10.53 4.94
N LEU A 72 4.15 -10.29 5.00
CA LEU A 72 3.14 -11.02 4.27
C LEU A 72 2.52 -10.11 3.19
N CYS A 73 2.93 -10.29 1.95
CA CYS A 73 2.49 -9.46 0.82
C CYS A 73 1.19 -9.98 0.20
N VAL A 74 0.18 -9.12 0.11
CA VAL A 74 -1.10 -9.43 -0.54
C VAL A 74 -1.03 -9.16 -2.05
N LEU A 75 -1.08 -10.23 -2.83
CA LEU A 75 -1.12 -10.20 -4.29
C LEU A 75 -2.53 -9.95 -4.84
N LYS A 76 -2.68 -9.38 -6.05
CA LYS A 76 -1.61 -9.00 -7.00
C LYS A 76 -1.14 -7.55 -6.86
N GLY A 77 -1.96 -6.63 -6.36
CA GLY A 77 -1.67 -5.18 -6.36
C GLY A 77 -0.58 -4.74 -5.39
N GLY A 78 -0.36 -5.46 -4.28
CA GLY A 78 0.58 -5.05 -3.23
C GLY A 78 2.05 -5.30 -3.54
N TYR A 79 2.39 -6.00 -4.63
CA TYR A 79 3.76 -6.48 -4.85
C TYR A 79 4.79 -5.34 -4.96
N LYS A 80 4.47 -4.25 -5.68
CA LYS A 80 5.40 -3.14 -5.90
C LYS A 80 5.63 -2.35 -4.61
N PHE A 81 4.55 -2.00 -3.92
CA PHE A 81 4.61 -1.34 -2.62
C PHE A 81 5.37 -2.19 -1.58
N CYS A 82 5.11 -3.51 -1.55
CA CYS A 82 5.85 -4.41 -0.66
C CYS A 82 7.33 -4.50 -0.99
N ALA A 83 7.69 -4.57 -2.28
CA ALA A 83 9.09 -4.61 -2.70
C ALA A 83 9.84 -3.34 -2.24
N ASP A 84 9.26 -2.17 -2.50
CA ASP A 84 9.86 -0.89 -2.14
C ASP A 84 9.96 -0.75 -0.61
N LEU A 85 8.92 -1.14 0.14
CA LEU A 85 8.95 -1.12 1.62
C LEU A 85 10.04 -2.04 2.19
N VAL A 86 10.14 -3.28 1.72
CA VAL A 86 11.16 -4.24 2.16
C VAL A 86 12.57 -3.73 1.84
N GLU A 87 12.75 -3.06 0.70
CA GLU A 87 14.03 -2.45 0.33
C GLU A 87 14.43 -1.33 1.31
N HIS A 88 13.49 -0.44 1.66
CA HIS A 88 13.74 0.60 2.66
C HIS A 88 14.01 0.02 4.06
N LEU A 89 13.29 -1.01 4.49
CA LEU A 89 13.55 -1.71 5.76
C LEU A 89 14.96 -2.34 5.78
N LYS A 90 15.36 -2.99 4.67
CA LYS A 90 16.72 -3.55 4.51
C LYS A 90 17.78 -2.47 4.55
N ASN A 91 17.51 -1.32 3.91
CA ASN A 91 18.43 -0.19 3.90
C ASN A 91 18.66 0.34 5.32
N ILE A 92 17.60 0.53 6.10
CA ILE A 92 17.71 0.95 7.51
C ILE A 92 18.46 -0.10 8.33
N SER A 93 18.13 -1.39 8.17
CA SER A 93 18.78 -2.46 8.92
C SER A 93 20.28 -2.63 8.62
N ARG A 94 20.75 -2.24 7.43
CA ARG A 94 22.17 -2.31 7.05
C ARG A 94 22.97 -1.09 7.50
N ASN A 95 22.33 0.07 7.60
CA ASN A 95 22.97 1.36 7.87
C ASN A 95 22.73 1.85 9.31
N SER A 96 22.15 1.03 10.19
CA SER A 96 21.93 1.36 11.59
C SER A 96 22.37 0.21 12.49
N ASP A 97 22.57 0.50 13.78
CA ASP A 97 22.88 -0.52 14.80
C ASP A 97 21.71 -1.46 15.11
N ARG A 98 20.57 -1.30 14.40
CA ARG A 98 19.36 -2.12 14.57
C ARG A 98 19.27 -3.13 13.44
N PHE A 99 19.60 -4.39 13.74
CA PHE A 99 19.49 -5.49 12.81
C PHE A 99 18.14 -6.19 12.96
N VAL A 100 17.40 -6.33 11.86
CA VAL A 100 16.12 -7.06 11.83
C VAL A 100 16.17 -8.13 10.77
N SER A 101 15.97 -9.39 11.19
CA SER A 101 15.78 -10.50 10.27
C SER A 101 14.39 -10.41 9.65
N MET A 102 14.34 -10.36 8.31
CA MET A 102 13.09 -10.28 7.56
C MET A 102 12.91 -11.50 6.67
N LYS A 103 11.75 -12.17 6.80
CA LYS A 103 11.27 -13.16 5.84
C LYS A 103 10.10 -12.57 5.08
N VAL A 104 9.97 -12.88 3.79
CA VAL A 104 8.87 -12.40 2.95
C VAL A 104 8.10 -13.60 2.44
N ASP A 105 6.78 -13.55 2.59
CA ASP A 105 5.84 -14.53 2.06
C ASP A 105 4.71 -13.82 1.29
N PHE A 106 4.05 -14.55 0.39
CA PHE A 106 3.07 -14.00 -0.55
C PHE A 106 1.76 -14.75 -0.47
N ILE A 107 0.69 -14.02 -0.21
CA ILE A 107 -0.67 -14.56 -0.18
C ILE A 107 -1.52 -13.93 -1.26
N ARG A 108 -2.49 -14.67 -1.78
CA ARG A 108 -3.54 -14.16 -2.65
C ARG A 108 -4.88 -14.32 -1.97
N LEU A 109 -5.57 -13.21 -1.75
CA LEU A 109 -6.94 -13.22 -1.28
C LEU A 109 -7.88 -13.44 -2.46
N LYS A 110 -8.74 -14.46 -2.39
CA LYS A 110 -9.93 -14.58 -3.24
C LYS A 110 -11.15 -14.23 -2.41
N SER A 111 -11.76 -13.09 -2.74
CA SER A 111 -12.97 -12.61 -2.06
C SER A 111 -14.24 -12.70 -2.91
N TYR A 112 -14.20 -13.23 -4.15
CA TYR A 112 -15.38 -13.24 -5.01
C TYR A 112 -15.48 -14.49 -5.91
N ARG A 113 -16.65 -15.15 -5.85
CA ARG A 113 -17.23 -15.96 -6.92
C ARG A 113 -18.68 -15.50 -7.11
N ASN A 114 -18.98 -14.89 -8.26
CA ASN A 114 -20.34 -14.65 -8.77
C ASN A 114 -21.29 -13.86 -7.83
N ASP A 115 -20.98 -12.59 -7.55
CA ASP A 115 -21.92 -11.61 -6.96
C ASP A 115 -22.62 -11.98 -5.63
N GLN A 116 -22.20 -13.07 -4.98
CA GLN A 116 -22.64 -13.47 -3.66
C GLN A 116 -21.44 -13.48 -2.73
N SER A 117 -21.44 -12.57 -1.76
CA SER A 117 -20.48 -12.58 -0.66
C SER A 117 -20.78 -13.80 0.24
N MET A 118 -20.26 -14.96 -0.11
CA MET A 118 -20.06 -16.01 0.88
C MET A 118 -18.93 -15.50 1.78
N GLY A 119 -19.23 -15.27 3.07
CA GLY A 119 -18.36 -14.60 4.05
C GLY A 119 -17.05 -15.33 4.40
N GLU A 120 -16.52 -16.17 3.52
CA GLU A 120 -15.26 -16.88 3.68
C GLU A 120 -14.21 -16.35 2.70
N MET A 121 -13.34 -15.49 3.21
CA MET A 121 -12.12 -15.07 2.53
C MET A 121 -11.19 -16.28 2.38
N GLN A 122 -10.93 -16.72 1.14
CA GLN A 122 -9.98 -17.81 0.88
C GLN A 122 -8.58 -17.23 0.66
N ILE A 123 -7.63 -17.65 1.50
CA ILE A 123 -6.20 -17.38 1.35
C ILE A 123 -5.61 -18.46 0.46
N ILE A 124 -4.96 -18.05 -0.64
CA ILE A 124 -4.38 -18.95 -1.63
C ILE A 124 -2.92 -18.57 -1.84
N GLY A 125 -2.03 -19.56 -1.74
CA GLY A 125 -0.60 -19.32 -1.80
C GLY A 125 -0.06 -18.82 -0.45
N GLY A 126 1.26 -18.94 -0.29
CA GLY A 126 1.98 -18.73 0.95
C GLY A 126 2.48 -20.05 1.56
N ASP A 127 3.42 -19.95 2.48
CA ASP A 127 3.76 -21.06 3.38
C ASP A 127 2.55 -21.41 4.26
N ASP A 128 2.56 -22.59 4.89
CA ASP A 128 1.50 -22.96 5.83
C ASP A 128 1.36 -21.87 6.90
N LEU A 129 0.13 -21.35 7.09
CA LEU A 129 -0.15 -20.25 8.02
C LEU A 129 0.23 -20.64 9.47
N SER A 130 0.34 -21.93 9.76
CA SER A 130 0.89 -22.44 11.02
C SER A 130 2.30 -21.90 11.29
N THR A 131 3.10 -21.62 10.25
CA THR A 131 4.44 -21.04 10.37
C THR A 131 4.42 -19.59 10.85
N LEU A 132 3.28 -18.90 10.83
CA LEU A 132 3.10 -17.54 11.37
C LEU A 132 2.90 -17.54 12.90
N ALA A 133 2.57 -18.69 13.50
CA ALA A 133 2.29 -18.77 14.93
C ALA A 133 3.49 -18.31 15.77
N GLY A 134 3.26 -17.32 16.64
CA GLY A 134 4.29 -16.76 17.52
C GLY A 134 5.30 -15.83 16.83
N LYS A 135 5.08 -15.44 15.57
CA LYS A 135 5.93 -14.48 14.84
C LYS A 135 5.26 -13.11 14.75
N ASN A 136 6.08 -12.07 14.62
CA ASN A 136 5.59 -10.74 14.27
C ASN A 136 5.31 -10.71 12.77
N VAL A 137 4.04 -10.57 12.40
CA VAL A 137 3.61 -10.56 11.00
C VAL A 137 3.28 -9.14 10.57
N LEU A 138 3.97 -8.65 9.54
CA LEU A 138 3.69 -7.38 8.89
C LEU A 138 2.92 -7.65 7.60
N ILE A 139 1.61 -7.40 7.61
CA ILE A 139 0.77 -7.55 6.42
C ILE A 139 0.91 -6.30 5.55
N VAL A 140 1.17 -6.52 4.27
CA VAL A 140 1.34 -5.45 3.29
C VAL A 140 0.28 -5.59 2.21
N GLU A 141 -0.65 -4.64 2.14
CA GLU A 141 -1.73 -4.61 1.18
C GLU A 141 -1.86 -3.27 0.46
N VAL A 142 -2.55 -3.30 -0.67
CA VAL A 142 -3.06 -2.10 -1.36
C VAL A 142 -4.56 -2.28 -1.46
N SER A 143 -5.31 -1.40 -0.81
CA SER A 143 -6.76 -1.55 -0.71
C SER A 143 -7.42 -1.47 -2.07
N TRP A 144 -8.20 -2.51 -2.39
CA TRP A 144 -8.99 -2.62 -3.61
C TRP A 144 -10.04 -1.54 -3.75
N HIS A 145 -10.44 -0.86 -2.67
CA HIS A 145 -11.46 0.19 -2.74
C HIS A 145 -11.05 1.31 -3.70
N PHE A 146 -9.76 1.63 -3.76
CA PHE A 146 -9.23 2.61 -4.69
C PHE A 146 -9.37 2.15 -6.14
N LEU A 147 -8.94 0.93 -6.43
CA LEU A 147 -9.03 0.30 -7.76
C LEU A 147 -10.48 0.08 -8.20
N PHE A 148 -11.38 -0.30 -7.29
CA PHE A 148 -12.80 -0.57 -7.61
C PHE A 148 -13.56 0.72 -7.93
N HIS A 149 -13.23 1.83 -7.25
CA HIS A 149 -13.80 3.13 -7.60
C HIS A 149 -13.32 3.61 -8.97
N THR A 150 -12.03 3.46 -9.29
CA THR A 150 -11.50 3.82 -10.62
C THR A 150 -12.08 2.92 -11.72
N TRP A 151 -12.26 1.63 -11.46
CA TRP A 151 -12.85 0.69 -12.42
C TRP A 151 -14.33 0.96 -12.66
N ARG A 152 -15.11 1.19 -11.59
CA ARG A 152 -16.54 1.53 -11.70
C ARG A 152 -16.76 2.86 -12.42
N LEU A 153 -15.87 3.84 -12.23
CA LEU A 153 -15.91 5.11 -12.97
C LEU A 153 -15.64 4.92 -14.48
N LYS A 154 -14.73 4.00 -14.85
CA LYS A 154 -14.44 3.68 -16.25
C LYS A 154 -15.59 2.95 -16.93
N GLU A 155 -16.29 2.08 -16.21
CA GLU A 155 -17.47 1.35 -16.71
C GLU A 155 -18.71 2.27 -16.87
N SER A 156 -18.86 3.30 -16.04
CA SER A 156 -19.89 4.34 -16.22
C SER A 156 -19.63 5.30 -17.39
N ASN A 157 -18.37 5.42 -17.85
CA ASN A 157 -17.98 6.29 -18.95
C ASN A 157 -18.01 5.61 -20.34
N GLY A 158 -18.41 4.34 -20.42
CA GLY A 158 -18.82 3.71 -21.68
C GLY A 158 -17.74 3.54 -22.75
N GLU A 159 -16.46 3.46 -22.38
CA GLU A 159 -15.38 3.13 -23.32
C GLU A 159 -15.05 1.63 -23.27
N PHE A 160 -15.61 0.89 -24.22
CA PHE A 160 -15.12 -0.40 -24.72
C PHE A 160 -14.93 -0.30 -26.23
#